data_AF-A0A2G6RA30-F1
#
_entry.id   AF-A0A2G6RA30-F1
#
_cell.length_a   1.000
_cell.length_b   1.000
_cell.length_c   1.000
_cell.angle_alpha   90.00
_cell.angle_beta   90.00
_cell.angle_gamma   90.00
#
_symmetry.space_group_name_H-M   'P 1'
#
loop_
_entity.id
_entity.type
_entity.pdbx_description
1 polymer ?
#
loop_
_entity_poly.entity_id
_entity_poly.type
_entity_poly.pdbx_seq_one_letter_code
_entity_poly.pdbx_strand_id
1 'polypeptide(L)'
;MINMYKFLFIFAITLTFAACKTGKKQETTKDEHSAEYALDYEGVYKGTYPCADCSGIRATLTLNPDKTFIYETVYLDEKDERFVYKGNYTVKGNTLTIQQDDKPIHFFVGESSVTLLGDDLKPNTGELAAFYILKKQRKFNYEGVYKGTYPCADCSGIQATLTLSPDKTFVYETVYLGKKDGRFVHKGEYKVKDGILSFKEDKRTLNFLIEENTLTFLGENLKPDTSKLAAFYVLKKQGKFNYQGKYETFNEEKGGYIQTLSIQPKGTAYDIVFSASKVKNRENCRFSGVGQLRNDTLWVNISNEKDKEVLMYIAPSHDNIGVEVFTPNFDERFYMMRYCGGGSSLAGKYIKNTITANSIGVFNNQNTIAEVLHTLPNVQIEKKAG
;
A
#
# COMPACT_ATOMS: atom_id res chain seq x y z
N MET A 1 -72.93 -74.76 30.68
CA MET A 1 -72.54 -74.57 32.09
C MET A 1 -71.04 -74.31 32.13
N ILE A 2 -70.65 -73.15 32.69
CA ILE A 2 -69.39 -72.86 33.40
C ILE A 2 -68.10 -73.01 32.55
N ASN A 3 -67.55 -71.90 32.01
CA ASN A 3 -66.46 -71.08 32.58
C ASN A 3 -65.17 -71.88 32.86
N MET A 4 -64.06 -71.63 32.15
CA MET A 4 -63.16 -70.46 32.24
C MET A 4 -61.86 -70.93 32.89
N TYR A 5 -60.70 -70.80 32.24
CA TYR A 5 -59.54 -70.11 32.81
C TYR A 5 -58.40 -69.95 31.79
N LYS A 6 -57.93 -68.70 31.73
CA LYS A 6 -56.75 -68.20 31.03
C LYS A 6 -55.47 -68.87 31.53
N PHE A 7 -54.49 -69.03 30.65
CA PHE A 7 -53.08 -68.85 31.03
C PHE A 7 -52.34 -68.06 29.93
N LEU A 8 -51.78 -66.93 30.34
CA LEU A 8 -50.92 -66.04 29.57
C LEU A 8 -49.66 -66.79 29.11
N PHE A 9 -49.29 -66.65 27.83
CA PHE A 9 -47.93 -66.92 27.36
C PHE A 9 -47.33 -65.62 26.81
N ILE A 10 -46.34 -65.09 27.53
CA ILE A 10 -45.53 -63.94 27.14
C ILE A 10 -44.38 -64.48 26.27
N PHE A 11 -44.39 -64.13 24.98
CA PHE A 11 -43.28 -64.41 24.05
C PHE A 11 -42.23 -63.31 24.20
N ALA A 12 -41.12 -63.63 24.88
CA ALA A 12 -39.93 -62.80 24.91
C ALA A 12 -39.13 -63.02 23.61
N ILE A 13 -39.11 -62.00 22.75
CA ILE A 13 -38.37 -61.97 21.49
C ILE A 13 -36.89 -61.73 21.80
N THR A 14 -36.06 -62.71 21.48
CA THR A 14 -34.60 -62.66 21.55
C THR A 14 -34.04 -61.86 20.37
N LEU A 15 -33.48 -60.68 20.65
CA LEU A 15 -32.70 -59.88 19.70
C LEU A 15 -31.33 -60.55 19.47
N THR A 16 -31.08 -61.03 18.26
CA THR A 16 -29.76 -61.49 17.82
C THR A 16 -28.95 -60.36 17.18
N PHE A 17 -27.67 -60.32 17.53
CA PHE A 17 -26.67 -59.34 17.11
C PHE A 17 -26.39 -59.40 15.60
N ALA A 18 -26.42 -58.25 14.94
CA ALA A 18 -25.67 -57.99 13.71
C ALA A 18 -24.83 -56.72 13.90
N ALA A 19 -23.61 -56.89 14.42
CA ALA A 19 -22.63 -55.82 14.53
C ALA A 19 -22.05 -55.52 13.14
N CYS A 20 -22.59 -54.52 12.46
CA CYS A 20 -21.95 -53.92 11.30
C CYS A 20 -20.68 -53.18 11.76
N LYS A 21 -19.50 -53.71 11.43
CA LYS A 21 -18.24 -52.94 11.43
C LYS A 21 -18.31 -51.93 10.29
N THR A 22 -18.84 -50.75 10.58
CA THR A 22 -18.66 -49.59 9.71
C THR A 22 -17.22 -49.10 9.90
N GLY A 23 -16.36 -49.41 8.93
CA GLY A 23 -15.03 -48.82 8.87
C GLY A 23 -15.18 -47.31 8.80
N LYS A 24 -14.77 -46.60 9.87
CA LYS A 24 -14.53 -45.17 9.79
C LYS A 24 -13.41 -44.96 8.78
N LYS A 25 -13.75 -44.55 7.56
CA LYS A 25 -12.83 -43.80 6.71
C LYS A 25 -12.45 -42.56 7.53
N GLN A 26 -11.20 -42.51 7.94
CA GLN A 26 -10.58 -41.32 8.49
C GLN A 26 -10.49 -40.32 7.32
N GLU A 27 -11.50 -39.47 7.18
CA GLU A 27 -11.37 -38.25 6.40
C GLU A 27 -10.30 -37.40 7.11
N THR A 28 -9.12 -37.33 6.52
CA THR A 28 -8.17 -36.25 6.78
C THR A 28 -8.86 -34.95 6.39
N THR A 29 -9.43 -34.26 7.38
CA THR A 29 -9.87 -32.87 7.24
C THR A 29 -8.67 -32.05 6.79
N LYS A 30 -8.68 -31.68 5.51
CA LYS A 30 -7.67 -30.82 4.89
C LYS A 30 -7.77 -29.44 5.56
N ASP A 31 -6.73 -29.04 6.28
CA ASP A 31 -6.67 -27.73 6.91
C ASP A 31 -6.42 -26.66 5.83
N GLU A 32 -7.49 -26.00 5.39
CA GLU A 32 -7.48 -24.94 4.38
C GLU A 32 -6.71 -23.68 4.83
N HIS A 33 -6.28 -23.60 6.10
CA HIS A 33 -5.45 -22.52 6.63
C HIS A 33 -3.97 -22.89 6.77
N SER A 34 -3.57 -24.09 6.33
CA SER A 34 -2.16 -24.49 6.36
C SER A 34 -1.35 -23.81 5.25
N ALA A 35 -0.04 -23.66 5.49
CA ALA A 35 0.89 -23.03 4.56
C ALA A 35 0.88 -23.71 3.19
N GLU A 36 0.69 -25.02 3.15
CA GLU A 36 0.56 -25.83 1.94
C GLU A 36 -0.52 -25.31 0.98
N TYR A 37 -1.61 -24.69 1.50
CA TYR A 37 -2.76 -24.25 0.70
C TYR A 37 -3.07 -22.75 0.78
N ALA A 38 -2.62 -22.05 1.82
CA ALA A 38 -3.05 -20.68 2.12
C ALA A 38 -1.95 -19.61 2.10
N LEU A 39 -0.67 -19.98 2.22
CA LEU A 39 0.42 -19.01 2.33
C LEU A 39 1.26 -18.95 1.06
N ASP A 40 1.53 -17.73 0.58
CA ASP A 40 2.63 -17.48 -0.35
C ASP A 40 3.97 -17.58 0.42
N TYR A 41 4.50 -18.80 0.52
CA TYR A 41 5.77 -19.09 1.19
C TYR A 41 6.98 -19.07 0.24
N GLU A 42 6.79 -18.78 -1.04
CA GLU A 42 7.89 -18.75 -2.00
C GLU A 42 8.65 -17.42 -1.91
N GLY A 43 9.99 -17.45 -1.93
CA GLY A 43 10.80 -16.24 -1.79
C GLY A 43 12.12 -16.47 -1.06
N VAL A 44 12.80 -15.37 -0.75
CA VAL A 44 14.08 -15.38 -0.05
C VAL A 44 13.82 -15.08 1.42
N TYR A 45 14.45 -15.81 2.33
CA TYR A 45 14.35 -15.67 3.77
C TYR A 45 15.75 -15.47 4.34
N LYS A 46 15.92 -14.56 5.30
CA LYS A 46 17.23 -14.30 5.92
C LYS A 46 17.14 -14.16 7.43
N GLY A 47 18.23 -14.51 8.10
CA GLY A 47 18.41 -14.40 9.54
C GLY A 47 19.84 -14.73 9.94
N THR A 48 20.12 -14.69 11.24
CA THR A 48 21.43 -15.07 11.80
C THR A 48 21.21 -15.99 12.99
N TYR A 49 21.63 -17.24 12.86
CA TYR A 49 21.55 -18.24 13.92
C TYR A 49 22.65 -18.02 14.95
N PRO A 50 22.41 -18.42 16.22
CA PRO A 50 23.46 -18.43 17.23
C PRO A 50 24.52 -19.47 16.84
N CYS A 51 25.76 -19.21 17.23
CA CYS A 51 26.90 -20.08 16.97
C CYS A 51 27.62 -20.34 18.30
N ALA A 52 28.02 -21.59 18.53
CA ALA A 52 28.67 -21.96 19.79
C ALA A 52 30.09 -21.39 19.91
N ASP A 53 30.80 -21.27 18.79
CA ASP A 53 32.23 -20.92 18.76
C ASP A 53 32.56 -19.90 17.65
N CYS A 54 31.55 -19.10 17.26
CA CYS A 54 31.72 -18.02 16.28
C CYS A 54 30.71 -16.90 16.53
N SER A 55 30.81 -15.79 15.80
CA SER A 55 29.95 -14.61 16.03
C SER A 55 28.49 -14.82 15.59
N GLY A 56 28.23 -15.88 14.82
CA GLY A 56 26.89 -16.23 14.32
C GLY A 56 26.96 -16.89 12.95
N ILE A 57 25.84 -17.46 12.51
CA ILE A 57 25.73 -18.09 11.18
C ILE A 57 24.67 -17.33 10.39
N ARG A 58 25.07 -16.57 9.38
CA ARG A 58 24.12 -15.90 8.48
C ARG A 58 23.51 -16.94 7.56
N ALA A 59 22.20 -17.06 7.60
CA ALA A 59 21.45 -18.01 6.79
C ALA A 59 20.57 -17.29 5.76
N THR A 60 20.61 -17.76 4.53
CA THR A 60 19.72 -17.36 3.43
C THR A 60 19.02 -18.60 2.87
N LEU A 61 17.70 -18.68 2.99
CA LEU A 61 16.89 -19.73 2.36
C LEU A 61 16.07 -19.13 1.21
N THR A 62 16.27 -19.62 0.00
CA THR A 62 15.48 -19.24 -1.18
C THR A 62 14.59 -20.41 -1.58
N LEU A 63 13.29 -20.17 -1.68
CA LEU A 63 12.27 -21.12 -2.12
C LEU A 63 11.72 -20.65 -3.47
N ASN A 64 11.93 -21.43 -4.52
CA ASN A 64 11.52 -21.09 -5.88
C ASN A 64 10.14 -21.69 -6.20
N PRO A 65 9.35 -21.06 -7.09
CA PRO A 65 8.04 -21.59 -7.51
C PRO A 65 8.06 -22.99 -8.14
N ASP A 66 9.19 -23.39 -8.72
CA ASP A 66 9.40 -24.72 -9.31
C ASP A 66 9.71 -25.82 -8.26
N LYS A 67 9.54 -25.52 -6.97
CA LYS A 67 9.83 -26.38 -5.81
C LYS A 67 11.30 -26.73 -5.61
N THR A 68 12.21 -25.94 -6.21
CA THR A 68 13.63 -25.98 -5.88
C THR A 68 13.98 -24.99 -4.77
N PHE A 69 15.04 -25.27 -4.02
CA PHE A 69 15.57 -24.35 -3.01
C PHE A 69 17.07 -24.09 -3.19
N ILE A 70 17.51 -22.96 -2.63
CA ILE A 70 18.92 -22.67 -2.35
C ILE A 70 19.02 -22.30 -0.88
N TYR A 71 19.79 -23.05 -0.11
CA TYR A 71 20.06 -22.76 1.29
C TYR A 71 21.54 -22.45 1.46
N GLU A 72 21.85 -21.25 1.93
CA GLU A 72 23.20 -20.76 2.11
C GLU A 72 23.43 -20.42 3.57
N THR A 73 24.56 -20.86 4.12
CA THR A 73 25.04 -20.48 5.44
C THR A 73 26.44 -19.90 5.34
N VAL A 74 26.69 -18.81 6.07
CA VAL A 74 28.00 -18.17 6.18
C VAL A 74 28.34 -18.03 7.66
N TYR A 75 29.43 -18.67 8.08
CA TYR A 75 29.97 -18.58 9.43
C TYR A 75 30.68 -17.24 9.58
N LEU A 76 30.31 -16.45 10.60
CA LEU A 76 30.86 -15.11 10.81
C LEU A 76 32.09 -15.19 11.73
N ASP A 77 33.22 -15.59 11.14
CA ASP A 77 34.54 -15.71 11.78
C ASP A 77 35.65 -15.09 10.91
N GLU A 78 36.93 -15.31 11.23
CA GLU A 78 38.04 -14.72 10.46
C GLU A 78 38.15 -15.23 9.00
N LYS A 79 37.52 -16.36 8.67
CA LYS A 79 37.63 -17.02 7.35
C LYS A 79 36.35 -16.93 6.52
N ASP A 80 35.23 -16.51 7.11
CA ASP A 80 33.92 -16.37 6.48
C ASP A 80 33.53 -17.63 5.65
N GLU A 81 33.57 -18.81 6.28
CA GLU A 81 33.30 -20.07 5.59
C GLU A 81 31.85 -20.14 5.10
N ARG A 82 31.67 -20.49 3.82
CA ARG A 82 30.39 -20.45 3.10
C ARG A 82 29.99 -21.83 2.61
N PHE A 83 28.79 -22.25 2.97
CA PHE A 83 28.18 -23.48 2.51
C PHE A 83 26.91 -23.19 1.71
N VAL A 84 26.70 -23.92 0.61
CA VAL A 84 25.54 -23.74 -0.27
C VAL A 84 24.95 -25.11 -0.62
N TYR A 85 23.69 -25.28 -0.30
CA TYR A 85 22.90 -26.48 -0.56
C TYR A 85 21.79 -26.16 -1.56
N LYS A 86 21.54 -27.08 -2.48
CA LYS A 86 20.51 -26.94 -3.51
C LYS A 86 19.78 -28.26 -3.68
N GLY A 87 18.50 -28.20 -4.00
CA GLY A 87 17.70 -29.38 -4.24
C GLY A 87 16.22 -29.04 -4.38
N ASN A 88 15.37 -30.03 -4.16
CA ASN A 88 13.92 -29.85 -4.08
C ASN A 88 13.46 -29.72 -2.64
N TYR A 89 12.38 -28.99 -2.42
CA TYR A 89 11.74 -28.89 -1.11
C TYR A 89 10.32 -29.44 -1.14
N THR A 90 9.81 -29.82 0.03
CA THR A 90 8.41 -30.21 0.21
C THR A 90 7.80 -29.40 1.34
N VAL A 91 6.54 -29.01 1.20
CA VAL A 91 5.74 -28.42 2.28
C VAL A 91 4.58 -29.37 2.55
N LYS A 92 4.41 -29.79 3.82
CA LYS A 92 3.27 -30.58 4.29
C LYS A 92 2.67 -29.88 5.50
N GLY A 93 1.41 -29.45 5.42
CA GLY A 93 0.82 -28.55 6.41
C GLY A 93 1.64 -27.26 6.52
N ASN A 94 2.26 -27.02 7.68
CA ASN A 94 3.17 -25.88 7.90
C ASN A 94 4.64 -26.30 7.98
N THR A 95 4.99 -27.55 7.69
CA THR A 95 6.37 -28.02 7.76
C THR A 95 7.00 -28.03 6.37
N LEU A 96 7.98 -27.16 6.18
CA LEU A 96 8.89 -27.14 5.04
C LEU A 96 10.08 -28.07 5.32
N THR A 97 10.43 -28.92 4.36
CA THR A 97 11.57 -29.85 4.44
C THR A 97 12.49 -29.64 3.26
N ILE A 98 13.79 -29.50 3.53
CA ILE A 98 14.87 -29.48 2.55
C ILE A 98 15.96 -30.48 2.95
N GLN A 99 16.90 -30.77 2.04
CA GLN A 99 18.02 -31.69 2.30
C GLN A 99 19.33 -30.92 2.46
N GLN A 100 20.06 -31.19 3.52
CA GLN A 100 21.41 -30.69 3.78
C GLN A 100 22.33 -31.88 4.02
N ASP A 101 23.26 -32.16 3.10
CA ASP A 101 24.19 -33.31 3.16
C ASP A 101 23.48 -34.64 3.49
N ASP A 102 22.43 -34.95 2.71
CA ASP A 102 21.56 -36.13 2.87
C ASP A 102 20.81 -36.22 4.21
N LYS A 103 20.79 -35.15 5.00
CA LYS A 103 19.96 -35.02 6.20
C LYS A 103 18.79 -34.08 5.96
N PRO A 104 17.56 -34.49 6.31
CA PRO A 104 16.42 -33.59 6.26
C PRO A 104 16.56 -32.52 7.34
N ILE A 105 16.33 -31.27 6.94
CA ILE A 105 16.15 -30.15 7.87
C ILE A 105 14.75 -29.57 7.68
N HIS A 106 14.14 -29.19 8.80
CA HIS A 106 12.74 -28.83 8.85
C HIS A 106 12.56 -27.38 9.32
N PHE A 107 11.61 -26.69 8.69
CA PHE A 107 11.20 -25.35 9.08
C PHE A 107 9.68 -25.31 9.28
N PHE A 108 9.23 -24.55 10.27
CA PHE A 108 7.84 -24.16 10.37
C PHE A 108 7.60 -22.91 9.52
N VAL A 109 6.67 -23.00 8.59
CA VAL A 109 6.24 -21.90 7.73
C VAL A 109 5.17 -21.10 8.47
N GLY A 110 5.51 -19.86 8.80
CA GLY A 110 4.59 -18.87 9.34
C GLY A 110 4.31 -17.77 8.34
N GLU A 111 3.50 -16.80 8.74
CA GLU A 111 3.28 -15.60 7.93
C GLU A 111 4.59 -14.83 7.77
N SER A 112 5.02 -14.62 6.51
CA SER A 112 6.26 -13.90 6.16
C SER A 112 7.55 -14.39 6.87
N SER A 113 7.59 -15.64 7.36
CA SER A 113 8.75 -16.19 8.07
C SER A 113 8.84 -17.70 7.97
N VAL A 114 10.05 -18.23 8.19
CA VAL A 114 10.29 -19.66 8.39
C VAL A 114 11.16 -19.84 9.63
N THR A 115 10.76 -20.74 10.53
CA THR A 115 11.47 -21.00 11.80
C THR A 115 12.15 -22.35 11.72
N LEU A 116 13.46 -22.40 11.95
CA LEU A 116 14.18 -23.68 12.02
C LEU A 116 13.64 -24.52 13.18
N LEU A 117 13.28 -25.76 12.90
CA LEU A 117 12.75 -26.70 13.88
C LEU A 117 13.86 -27.57 14.47
N GLY A 118 13.69 -27.98 15.73
CA GLY A 118 14.52 -29.01 16.34
C GLY A 118 14.18 -30.41 15.82
N ASP A 119 14.94 -31.41 16.27
CA ASP A 119 14.77 -32.82 15.88
C ASP A 119 13.39 -33.39 16.23
N ASP A 120 12.70 -32.79 17.20
CA ASP A 120 11.33 -33.14 17.60
C ASP A 120 10.24 -32.46 16.75
N LEU A 121 10.63 -31.77 15.67
CA LEU A 121 9.78 -30.97 14.79
C LEU A 121 9.07 -29.81 15.50
N LYS A 122 9.60 -29.34 16.63
CA LYS A 122 9.07 -28.17 17.34
C LYS A 122 10.00 -26.97 17.25
N PRO A 123 9.45 -25.74 17.33
CA PRO A 123 10.28 -24.55 17.44
C PRO A 123 11.12 -24.60 18.72
N ASN A 124 12.34 -24.09 18.62
CA ASN A 124 13.19 -23.88 19.80
C ASN A 124 12.48 -22.97 20.82
N THR A 125 12.65 -23.27 22.10
CA THR A 125 12.09 -22.49 23.21
C THR A 125 13.19 -21.78 24.01
N GLY A 126 12.82 -20.84 24.88
CA GLY A 126 13.76 -20.04 25.67
C GLY A 126 14.28 -18.79 24.95
N GLU A 127 15.32 -18.17 25.51
CA GLU A 127 15.80 -16.84 25.08
C GLU A 127 16.33 -16.81 23.65
N LEU A 128 16.81 -17.95 23.14
CA LEU A 128 17.38 -18.05 21.79
C LEU A 128 16.34 -18.34 20.70
N ALA A 129 15.08 -18.60 21.06
CA ALA A 129 14.03 -19.01 20.12
C ALA A 129 13.90 -18.05 18.93
N ALA A 130 13.97 -16.73 19.18
CA ALA A 130 13.83 -15.70 18.15
C ALA A 130 14.97 -15.71 17.11
N PHE A 131 16.16 -16.22 17.45
CA PHE A 131 17.31 -16.27 16.53
C PHE A 131 17.16 -17.36 15.47
N TYR A 132 16.26 -18.33 15.67
CA TYR A 132 16.00 -19.40 14.71
C TYR A 132 14.95 -19.05 13.64
N ILE A 133 14.47 -17.80 13.64
CA ILE A 133 13.47 -17.30 12.68
C ILE A 133 14.17 -16.60 11.52
N LEU A 134 13.98 -17.11 10.29
CA LEU A 134 14.33 -16.41 9.06
C LEU A 134 13.13 -15.61 8.56
N LYS A 135 13.33 -14.33 8.25
CA LYS A 135 12.27 -13.43 7.79
C LYS A 135 12.26 -13.34 6.27
N LYS A 136 11.07 -13.44 5.66
CA LYS A 136 10.87 -13.28 4.22
C LYS A 136 11.36 -11.89 3.79
N GLN A 137 12.32 -11.88 2.90
CA GLN A 137 12.85 -10.70 2.24
C GLN A 137 11.82 -10.24 1.22
N ARG A 138 11.09 -9.19 1.57
CA ARG A 138 10.11 -8.61 0.66
C ARG A 138 10.86 -7.77 -0.38
N LYS A 139 10.80 -8.17 -1.65
CA LYS A 139 11.17 -7.30 -2.77
C LYS A 139 9.97 -6.41 -3.06
N PHE A 140 9.97 -5.23 -2.47
CA PHE A 140 8.99 -4.22 -2.82
C PHE A 140 9.46 -3.43 -4.03
N ASN A 141 8.57 -3.20 -4.99
CA ASN A 141 8.77 -2.14 -5.97
C ASN A 141 8.50 -0.81 -5.25
N TYR A 142 9.52 -0.26 -4.59
CA TYR A 142 9.41 0.99 -3.83
C TYR A 142 9.69 2.24 -4.66
N GLU A 143 9.96 2.09 -5.96
CA GLU A 143 10.22 3.23 -6.84
C GLU A 143 8.90 3.92 -7.19
N GLY A 144 8.91 5.25 -7.23
CA GLY A 144 7.73 6.06 -7.52
C GLY A 144 7.59 7.27 -6.59
N VAL A 145 6.42 7.91 -6.67
CA VAL A 145 6.08 9.08 -5.85
C VAL A 145 5.23 8.61 -4.69
N TYR A 146 5.50 9.12 -3.49
CA TYR A 146 4.75 8.85 -2.27
C TYR A 146 4.29 10.18 -1.68
N LYS A 147 3.03 10.26 -1.25
CA LYS A 147 2.48 11.47 -0.62
C LYS A 147 1.79 11.16 0.70
N GLY A 148 1.84 12.09 1.63
CA GLY A 148 1.14 12.03 2.90
C GLY A 148 1.19 13.37 3.62
N THR A 149 0.36 13.53 4.66
CA THR A 149 0.28 14.78 5.43
C THR A 149 0.59 14.48 6.89
N TYR A 150 1.74 14.94 7.35
CA TYR A 150 2.16 14.80 8.75
C TYR A 150 1.44 15.81 9.64
N PRO A 151 1.23 15.49 10.93
CA PRO A 151 0.67 16.44 11.87
C PRO A 151 1.69 17.56 12.10
N CYS A 152 1.18 18.76 12.34
CA CYS A 152 1.99 19.96 12.56
C CYS A 152 1.59 20.61 13.88
N ALA A 153 2.58 21.02 14.68
CA ALA A 153 2.31 21.60 16.00
C ALA A 153 1.74 23.03 15.91
N ASP A 154 2.15 23.80 14.90
CA ASP A 154 1.87 25.23 14.77
C ASP A 154 1.33 25.60 13.37
N CYS A 155 0.82 24.62 12.64
CA CYS A 155 0.25 24.79 11.31
C CYS A 155 -0.82 23.72 11.02
N SER A 156 -1.54 23.85 9.90
CA SER A 156 -2.64 22.94 9.56
C SER A 156 -2.17 21.53 9.15
N GLY A 157 -0.88 21.35 8.89
CA GLY A 157 -0.29 20.09 8.48
C GLY A 157 0.96 20.30 7.61
N ILE A 158 1.77 19.26 7.46
CA ILE A 158 2.94 19.26 6.58
C ILE A 158 2.68 18.28 5.45
N GLN A 159 2.44 18.77 4.25
CA GLN A 159 2.35 17.92 3.07
C GLN A 159 3.75 17.44 2.70
N ALA A 160 3.95 16.13 2.70
CA ALA A 160 5.20 15.51 2.30
C ALA A 160 5.03 14.77 0.97
N THR A 161 6.03 14.91 0.10
CA THR A 161 6.16 14.18 -1.15
C THR A 161 7.56 13.58 -1.22
N LEU A 162 7.67 12.25 -1.29
CA LEU A 162 8.92 11.53 -1.46
C LEU A 162 8.92 10.84 -2.83
N THR A 163 9.81 11.25 -3.71
CA THR A 163 10.04 10.61 -5.02
C THR A 163 11.29 9.75 -4.93
N LEU A 164 11.16 8.47 -5.31
CA LEU A 164 12.23 7.49 -5.32
C LEU A 164 12.50 7.04 -6.75
N SER A 165 13.69 7.33 -7.24
CA SER A 165 14.12 7.02 -8.61
C SER A 165 14.80 5.64 -8.69
N PRO A 166 14.77 4.97 -9.86
CA PRO A 166 15.45 3.69 -10.07
C PRO A 166 16.97 3.74 -9.87
N ASP A 167 17.59 4.89 -10.13
CA ASP A 167 19.03 5.15 -9.97
C ASP A 167 19.46 5.37 -8.50
N LYS A 168 18.58 5.09 -7.54
CA LYS A 168 18.78 5.28 -6.10
C LYS A 168 18.89 6.72 -5.64
N THR A 169 18.43 7.66 -6.45
CA THR A 169 18.25 9.06 -6.04
C THR A 169 16.84 9.33 -5.49
N PHE A 170 16.71 10.31 -4.61
CA PHE A 170 15.41 10.77 -4.10
C PHE A 170 15.24 12.28 -4.25
N VAL A 171 13.98 12.70 -4.28
CA VAL A 171 13.55 14.08 -4.03
C VAL A 171 12.51 14.05 -2.92
N TYR A 172 12.81 14.69 -1.80
CA TYR A 172 11.92 14.82 -0.66
C TYR A 172 11.49 16.27 -0.49
N GLU A 173 10.19 16.53 -0.65
CA GLU A 173 9.60 17.85 -0.57
C GLU A 173 8.59 17.93 0.58
N THR A 174 8.66 18.99 1.37
CA THR A 174 7.69 19.29 2.42
C THR A 174 7.11 20.69 2.26
N VAL A 175 5.80 20.83 2.50
CA VAL A 175 5.07 22.11 2.46
C VAL A 175 4.27 22.28 3.76
N TYR A 176 4.66 23.27 4.56
CA TYR A 176 3.99 23.67 5.80
C TYR A 176 2.79 24.55 5.46
N LEU A 177 1.60 24.00 5.63
CA LEU A 177 0.35 24.66 5.23
C LEU A 177 0.11 25.92 6.06
N GLY A 178 -0.18 27.04 5.37
CA GLY A 178 -0.42 28.34 6.00
C GLY A 178 0.83 29.15 6.34
N LYS A 179 2.03 28.72 5.92
CA LYS A 179 3.29 29.45 6.12
C LYS A 179 3.82 29.99 4.79
N LYS A 180 4.23 31.27 4.76
CA LYS A 180 4.66 32.00 3.54
C LYS A 180 5.91 31.41 2.88
N ASP A 181 6.85 30.90 3.67
CA ASP A 181 8.10 30.27 3.22
C ASP A 181 8.20 28.82 3.72
N GLY A 182 7.06 28.12 3.73
CA GLY A 182 6.95 26.78 4.31
C GLY A 182 7.39 25.63 3.40
N ARG A 183 8.07 25.89 2.29
CA ARG A 183 8.40 24.86 1.29
C ARG A 183 9.88 24.49 1.35
N PHE A 184 10.18 23.21 1.55
CA PHE A 184 11.54 22.68 1.63
C PHE A 184 11.71 21.52 0.67
N VAL A 185 12.86 21.45 -0.01
CA VAL A 185 13.18 20.40 -0.98
C VAL A 185 14.58 19.88 -0.74
N HIS A 186 14.70 18.59 -0.46
CA HIS A 186 15.95 17.87 -0.29
C HIS A 186 16.13 16.83 -1.40
N LYS A 187 17.37 16.65 -1.84
CA LYS A 187 17.73 15.67 -2.87
C LYS A 187 18.99 14.93 -2.45
N GLY A 188 19.12 13.68 -2.87
CA GLY A 188 20.31 12.89 -2.59
C GLY A 188 20.12 11.43 -2.99
N GLU A 189 20.91 10.56 -2.37
CA GLU A 189 20.80 9.11 -2.56
C GLU A 189 20.15 8.46 -1.34
N TYR A 190 19.38 7.40 -1.58
CA TYR A 190 18.78 6.58 -0.53
C TYR A 190 19.36 5.17 -0.52
N LYS A 191 19.28 4.52 0.64
CA LYS A 191 19.69 3.12 0.83
C LYS A 191 18.50 2.30 1.27
N VAL A 192 18.45 1.04 0.84
CA VAL A 192 17.45 0.08 1.30
C VAL A 192 18.16 -1.12 1.92
N LYS A 193 17.85 -1.41 3.19
CA LYS A 193 18.38 -2.56 3.91
C LYS A 193 17.28 -3.15 4.79
N ASP A 194 17.09 -4.46 4.72
CA ASP A 194 16.13 -5.20 5.56
C ASP A 194 14.69 -4.63 5.53
N GLY A 195 14.25 -4.15 4.35
CA GLY A 195 12.93 -3.53 4.16
C GLY A 195 12.82 -2.09 4.68
N ILE A 196 13.92 -1.49 5.12
CA ILE A 196 13.97 -0.10 5.58
C ILE A 196 14.67 0.76 4.53
N LEU A 197 13.98 1.82 4.10
CA LEU A 197 14.52 2.88 3.27
C LEU A 197 15.09 3.99 4.15
N SER A 198 16.33 4.41 3.90
CA SER A 198 17.01 5.42 4.69
C SER A 198 17.68 6.47 3.81
N PHE A 199 17.55 7.75 4.16
CA PHE A 199 18.27 8.86 3.53
C PHE A 199 18.54 10.00 4.51
N LYS A 200 19.48 10.88 4.16
CA LYS A 200 19.80 12.06 4.97
C LYS A 200 18.96 13.27 4.56
N GLU A 201 18.37 13.91 5.56
CA GLU A 201 17.79 15.25 5.47
C GLU A 201 18.63 16.15 6.37
N ASP A 202 19.49 16.97 5.78
CA ASP A 202 20.51 17.77 6.47
C ASP A 202 21.37 16.94 7.44
N LYS A 203 21.16 17.10 8.75
CA LYS A 203 21.89 16.39 9.82
C LYS A 203 21.15 15.15 10.32
N ARG A 204 19.91 14.93 9.89
CA ARG A 204 19.04 13.83 10.33
C ARG A 204 19.02 12.72 9.30
N THR A 205 18.82 11.49 9.77
CA THR A 205 18.53 10.36 8.89
C THR A 205 17.07 10.02 9.03
N LEU A 206 16.32 10.08 7.94
CA LEU A 206 14.95 9.63 7.90
C LEU A 206 14.93 8.15 7.53
N ASN A 207 14.09 7.38 8.22
CA ASN A 207 13.94 5.95 8.00
C ASN A 207 12.46 5.63 7.74
N PHE A 208 12.19 4.79 6.76
CA PHE A 208 10.85 4.37 6.39
C PHE A 208 10.81 2.85 6.26
N LEU A 209 9.85 2.20 6.92
CA LEU A 209 9.50 0.82 6.63
C LEU A 209 8.81 0.78 5.28
N ILE A 210 9.36 -0.01 4.37
CA ILE A 210 8.79 -0.25 3.05
C ILE A 210 7.72 -1.32 3.17
N GLU A 211 6.55 -1.02 2.66
CA GLU A 211 5.45 -1.94 2.45
C GLU A 211 4.96 -1.81 0.99
N GLU A 212 3.98 -2.61 0.57
CA GLU A 212 3.62 -2.75 -0.85
C GLU A 212 3.35 -1.42 -1.56
N ASN A 213 2.51 -0.57 -0.94
CA ASN A 213 2.13 0.74 -1.48
C ASN A 213 2.29 1.85 -0.45
N THR A 214 3.06 1.61 0.63
CA THR A 214 3.24 2.57 1.72
C THR A 214 4.69 2.66 2.17
N LEU A 215 5.06 3.84 2.66
CA LEU A 215 6.28 4.09 3.40
C LEU A 215 5.88 4.60 4.78
N THR A 216 6.10 3.78 5.80
CA THR A 216 5.76 4.12 7.18
C THR A 216 7.00 4.72 7.85
N PHE A 217 6.93 5.98 8.28
CA PHE A 217 8.03 6.65 8.95
C PHE A 217 8.38 5.93 10.26
N LEU A 218 9.68 5.74 10.48
CA LEU A 218 10.23 5.09 11.66
C LEU A 218 10.95 6.12 12.52
N GLY A 219 10.71 6.05 13.83
CA GLY A 219 11.45 6.85 14.80
C GLY A 219 12.93 6.43 14.88
N GLU A 220 13.69 7.11 15.74
CA GLU A 220 15.13 6.84 15.93
C GLU A 220 15.43 5.40 16.37
N ASN A 221 14.47 4.73 17.00
CA ASN A 221 14.54 3.33 17.42
C ASN A 221 14.19 2.33 16.29
N LEU A 222 14.00 2.80 15.05
CA LEU A 222 13.58 2.02 13.89
C LEU A 222 12.23 1.30 14.07
N LYS A 223 11.34 1.85 14.91
CA LYS A 223 9.97 1.34 15.10
C LYS A 223 8.95 2.36 14.61
N PRO A 224 7.81 1.89 14.08
CA PRO A 224 6.70 2.77 13.74
C PRO A 224 6.10 3.39 15.00
N ASP A 225 5.47 4.55 14.86
CA ASP A 225 4.65 5.15 15.90
C ASP A 225 3.46 4.22 16.22
N THR A 226 3.17 4.00 17.50
CA THR A 226 2.07 3.14 17.98
C THR A 226 0.94 3.93 18.65
N SER A 227 1.03 5.26 18.65
CA SER A 227 0.01 6.17 19.19
C SER A 227 -1.16 6.33 18.22
N LYS A 228 -2.14 7.14 18.63
CA LYS A 228 -3.26 7.53 17.76
C LYS A 228 -2.81 8.31 16.50
N LEU A 229 -1.58 8.82 16.49
CA LEU A 229 -1.01 9.54 15.35
C LEU A 229 -0.29 8.63 14.34
N ALA A 230 -0.15 7.34 14.61
CA ALA A 230 0.54 6.38 13.76
C ALA A 230 0.13 6.46 12.28
N ALA A 231 -1.18 6.60 12.04
CA ALA A 231 -1.73 6.68 10.70
C ALA A 231 -1.26 7.93 9.91
N PHE A 232 -0.86 9.01 10.58
CA PHE A 232 -0.38 10.23 9.92
C PHE A 232 1.08 10.10 9.45
N TYR A 233 1.83 9.13 9.99
CA TYR A 233 3.23 8.89 9.67
C TYR A 233 3.41 7.89 8.53
N VAL A 234 2.44 7.80 7.62
CA VAL A 234 2.45 6.89 6.47
C VAL A 234 2.31 7.67 5.18
N LEU A 235 3.29 7.54 4.29
CA LEU A 235 3.21 8.03 2.91
C LEU A 235 2.65 6.94 2.01
N LYS A 236 1.73 7.30 1.11
CA LYS A 236 1.09 6.36 0.18
C LYS A 236 1.65 6.53 -1.23
N LYS A 237 1.96 5.40 -1.86
CA LYS A 237 2.42 5.35 -3.25
C LYS A 237 1.35 5.92 -4.16
N GLN A 238 1.74 6.83 -5.02
CA GLN A 238 0.87 7.48 -5.98
C GLN A 238 0.70 6.56 -7.18
N GLY A 239 -0.55 6.20 -7.47
CA GLY A 239 -0.92 5.56 -8.72
C GLY A 239 -1.08 6.56 -9.86
N LYS A 240 -1.37 6.05 -11.05
CA LYS A 240 -1.71 6.88 -12.21
C LYS A 240 -3.02 7.64 -11.94
N PHE A 241 -2.98 8.97 -12.00
CA PHE A 241 -4.18 9.79 -11.79
C PHE A 241 -5.09 9.77 -13.03
N ASN A 242 -6.39 9.56 -12.81
CA ASN A 242 -7.39 9.63 -13.87
C ASN A 242 -7.96 11.06 -14.01
N TYR A 243 -7.42 11.79 -14.98
CA TYR A 243 -7.83 13.16 -15.31
C TYR A 243 -9.20 13.33 -15.95
N GLN A 244 -9.77 12.29 -16.57
CA GLN A 244 -11.05 12.46 -17.26
C GLN A 244 -12.17 12.78 -16.27
N GLY A 245 -12.89 13.87 -16.47
CA GLY A 245 -14.06 14.20 -15.66
C GLY A 245 -14.44 15.67 -15.65
N LYS A 246 -15.34 16.00 -14.71
CA LYS A 246 -15.70 17.37 -14.34
C LYS A 246 -15.16 17.65 -12.95
N TYR A 247 -14.76 18.88 -12.73
CA TYR A 247 -14.17 19.34 -11.49
C TYR A 247 -14.74 20.70 -11.12
N GLU A 248 -14.80 21.02 -9.84
CA GLU A 248 -15.31 22.29 -9.32
C GLU A 248 -14.46 22.81 -8.16
N THR A 249 -14.34 24.13 -8.06
CA THR A 249 -13.76 24.78 -6.87
C THR A 249 -14.69 24.58 -5.68
N PHE A 250 -14.13 24.23 -4.53
CA PHE A 250 -14.88 24.17 -3.28
C PHE A 250 -15.25 25.57 -2.81
N ASN A 251 -16.53 25.78 -2.47
CA ASN A 251 -17.02 27.00 -1.85
C ASN A 251 -17.94 26.63 -0.68
N GLU A 252 -17.65 27.16 0.51
CA GLU A 252 -18.43 26.88 1.73
C GLU A 252 -19.80 27.57 1.71
N GLU A 253 -19.96 28.65 0.94
CA GLU A 253 -21.20 29.40 0.84
C GLU A 253 -22.10 28.89 -0.30
N LYS A 254 -23.32 28.47 0.03
CA LYS A 254 -24.34 28.09 -0.97
C LYS A 254 -24.68 29.27 -1.88
N GLY A 255 -24.48 29.09 -3.19
CA GLY A 255 -24.79 30.10 -4.21
C GLY A 255 -23.61 31.02 -4.57
N GLY A 256 -22.42 30.76 -4.03
CA GLY A 256 -21.20 31.48 -4.38
C GLY A 256 -20.72 31.23 -5.82
N TYR A 257 -19.75 32.04 -6.25
CA TYR A 257 -19.05 31.86 -7.52
C TYR A 257 -18.31 30.51 -7.54
N ILE A 258 -18.58 29.68 -8.55
CA ILE A 258 -17.98 28.36 -8.72
C ILE A 258 -17.24 28.36 -10.05
N GLN A 259 -15.96 27.99 -10.03
CA GLN A 259 -15.22 27.67 -11.25
C GLN A 259 -15.31 26.17 -11.49
N THR A 260 -15.43 25.81 -12.75
CA THR A 260 -15.57 24.44 -13.22
C THR A 260 -14.47 24.12 -14.22
N LEU A 261 -13.94 22.92 -14.17
CA LEU A 261 -12.95 22.40 -15.11
C LEU A 261 -13.47 21.09 -15.69
N SER A 262 -13.52 20.98 -17.02
CA SER A 262 -13.80 19.72 -17.70
C SER A 262 -12.58 19.25 -18.45
N ILE A 263 -12.22 17.99 -18.28
CA ILE A 263 -11.10 17.34 -18.94
C ILE A 263 -11.65 16.08 -19.62
N GLN A 264 -11.52 16.01 -20.95
CA GLN A 264 -11.97 14.86 -21.74
C GLN A 264 -10.82 14.33 -22.62
N PRO A 265 -10.68 13.00 -22.77
CA PRO A 265 -9.68 12.44 -23.68
C PRO A 265 -9.91 12.91 -25.13
N LYS A 266 -8.82 13.26 -25.82
CA LYS A 266 -8.79 13.62 -27.24
C LYS A 266 -7.58 12.95 -27.90
N GLY A 267 -7.75 11.70 -28.34
CA GLY A 267 -6.63 10.89 -28.82
C GLY A 267 -5.60 10.67 -27.70
N THR A 268 -4.36 11.10 -27.93
CA THR A 268 -3.28 11.08 -26.91
C THR A 268 -3.24 12.33 -26.03
N ALA A 269 -4.10 13.31 -26.31
CA ALA A 269 -4.20 14.59 -25.60
C ALA A 269 -5.52 14.68 -24.83
N TYR A 270 -5.81 15.86 -24.27
CA TYR A 270 -7.06 16.15 -23.59
C TYR A 270 -7.70 17.43 -24.11
N ASP A 271 -9.01 17.42 -24.37
CA ASP A 271 -9.78 18.64 -24.48
C ASP A 271 -10.07 19.16 -23.07
N ILE A 272 -9.61 20.38 -22.78
CA ILE A 272 -9.69 20.99 -21.47
C ILE A 272 -10.50 22.27 -21.57
N VAL A 273 -11.46 22.44 -20.66
CA VAL A 273 -12.37 23.57 -20.64
C VAL A 273 -12.47 24.11 -19.22
N PHE A 274 -12.12 25.38 -19.05
CA PHE A 274 -12.42 26.16 -17.86
C PHE A 274 -13.69 26.96 -18.08
N SER A 275 -14.58 27.00 -17.08
CA SER A 275 -15.72 27.91 -17.08
C SER A 275 -16.11 28.34 -15.68
N ALA A 276 -16.91 29.40 -15.55
CA ALA A 276 -17.44 29.84 -14.27
C ALA A 276 -18.97 29.85 -14.24
N SER A 277 -19.54 29.76 -13.02
CA SER A 277 -20.98 29.81 -12.80
C SER A 277 -21.60 31.12 -13.33
N LYS A 278 -22.86 31.02 -13.78
CA LYS A 278 -23.60 32.17 -14.30
C LYS A 278 -23.79 33.22 -13.22
N VAL A 279 -23.54 34.48 -13.55
CA VAL A 279 -23.83 35.62 -12.68
C VAL A 279 -25.06 36.32 -13.24
N LYS A 280 -26.13 36.46 -12.45
CA LYS A 280 -27.42 37.06 -12.88
C LYS A 280 -27.96 36.44 -14.19
N ASN A 281 -27.91 35.10 -14.31
CA ASN A 281 -28.32 34.32 -15.49
C ASN A 281 -27.53 34.58 -16.81
N ARG A 282 -26.45 35.37 -16.79
CA ARG A 282 -25.56 35.53 -17.95
C ARG A 282 -24.43 34.51 -17.89
N GLU A 283 -24.09 33.94 -19.03
CA GLU A 283 -22.89 33.12 -19.15
C GLU A 283 -21.67 33.92 -18.75
N ASN A 284 -20.80 33.27 -17.99
CA ASN A 284 -19.53 33.84 -17.58
C ASN A 284 -18.41 33.31 -18.48
N CYS A 285 -17.18 33.68 -18.20
CA CYS A 285 -16.02 33.31 -18.99
C CYS A 285 -15.87 31.79 -19.18
N ARG A 286 -15.46 31.44 -20.39
CA ARG A 286 -15.18 30.08 -20.84
C ARG A 286 -13.91 30.10 -21.67
N PHE A 287 -12.96 29.27 -21.28
CA PHE A 287 -11.69 29.10 -21.99
C PHE A 287 -11.46 27.64 -22.27
N SER A 288 -10.83 27.33 -23.39
CA SER A 288 -10.55 25.95 -23.77
C SER A 288 -9.24 25.82 -24.49
N GLY A 289 -8.62 24.66 -24.38
CA GLY A 289 -7.41 24.32 -25.10
C GLY A 289 -7.22 22.81 -25.15
N VAL A 290 -6.26 22.39 -25.97
CA VAL A 290 -5.84 20.98 -26.04
C VAL A 290 -4.62 20.81 -25.14
N GLY A 291 -4.80 20.05 -24.06
CA GLY A 291 -3.78 19.78 -23.07
C GLY A 291 -2.94 18.53 -23.40
N GLN A 292 -1.64 18.61 -23.10
CA GLN A 292 -0.70 17.49 -23.24
C GLN A 292 -0.27 16.97 -21.86
N LEU A 293 -0.23 15.66 -21.68
CA LEU A 293 0.23 15.03 -20.43
C LEU A 293 1.75 14.81 -20.48
N ARG A 294 2.47 15.36 -19.51
CA ARG A 294 3.91 15.16 -19.32
C ARG A 294 4.21 15.07 -17.82
N ASN A 295 4.86 13.99 -17.38
CA ASN A 295 5.23 13.76 -15.98
C ASN A 295 4.06 13.97 -15.00
N ASP A 296 2.91 13.32 -15.25
CA ASP A 296 1.69 13.46 -14.46
C ASP A 296 1.24 14.92 -14.24
N THR A 297 1.47 15.78 -15.22
CA THR A 297 0.96 17.15 -15.27
C THR A 297 0.40 17.41 -16.65
N LEU A 298 -0.82 17.95 -16.74
CA LEU A 298 -1.38 18.44 -17.99
C LEU A 298 -0.96 19.88 -18.23
N TRP A 299 -0.58 20.17 -19.46
CA TRP A 299 -0.12 21.48 -19.92
C TRP A 299 -1.07 21.95 -21.01
N VAL A 300 -1.76 23.07 -20.79
CA VAL A 300 -2.72 23.60 -21.76
C VAL A 300 -2.54 25.10 -21.95
N ASN A 301 -2.46 25.53 -23.21
CA ASN A 301 -2.64 26.93 -23.56
C ASN A 301 -4.13 27.21 -23.70
N ILE A 302 -4.66 28.15 -22.91
CA ILE A 302 -6.08 28.53 -22.91
C ILE A 302 -6.33 29.90 -23.56
N SER A 303 -5.31 30.50 -24.15
CA SER A 303 -5.43 31.78 -24.84
C SER A 303 -6.30 31.69 -26.09
N ASN A 304 -7.16 32.70 -26.28
CA ASN A 304 -7.92 32.88 -27.52
C ASN A 304 -7.22 33.87 -28.49
N GLU A 305 -6.05 34.39 -28.13
CA GLU A 305 -5.28 35.37 -28.91
C GLU A 305 -4.16 34.67 -29.69
N LYS A 306 -3.93 35.06 -30.96
CA LYS A 306 -2.95 34.40 -31.85
C LYS A 306 -1.50 34.53 -31.39
N ASP A 307 -1.15 35.69 -30.82
CA ASP A 307 0.24 36.04 -30.51
C ASP A 307 0.52 36.01 -29.00
N LYS A 308 -0.35 35.33 -28.24
CA LYS A 308 -0.22 35.26 -26.79
C LYS A 308 -0.53 33.90 -26.25
N GLU A 309 0.35 33.42 -25.39
CA GLU A 309 0.20 32.15 -24.70
C GLU A 309 -0.27 32.39 -23.26
N VAL A 310 -1.20 31.56 -22.79
CA VAL A 310 -1.64 31.52 -21.40
C VAL A 310 -1.58 30.07 -20.95
N LEU A 311 -0.45 29.70 -20.35
CA LEU A 311 -0.21 28.33 -19.92
C LEU A 311 -0.84 28.04 -18.56
N MET A 312 -1.69 27.02 -18.52
CA MET A 312 -2.22 26.44 -17.29
C MET A 312 -1.65 25.05 -17.12
N TYR A 313 -1.13 24.77 -15.93
CA TYR A 313 -0.65 23.47 -15.51
C TYR A 313 -1.66 22.85 -14.56
N ILE A 314 -1.95 21.55 -14.75
CA ILE A 314 -2.95 20.82 -13.97
C ILE A 314 -2.31 19.53 -13.46
N ALA A 315 -2.03 19.48 -12.17
CA ALA A 315 -1.44 18.33 -11.49
C ALA A 315 -2.46 17.69 -10.55
N PRO A 316 -2.35 16.39 -10.22
CA PRO A 316 -3.19 15.77 -9.21
C PRO A 316 -3.00 16.49 -7.88
N SER A 317 -4.11 16.78 -7.18
CA SER A 317 -4.03 17.36 -5.85
C SER A 317 -3.28 16.43 -4.89
N HIS A 318 -2.71 16.96 -3.82
CA HIS A 318 -1.92 16.17 -2.86
C HIS A 318 -2.68 14.94 -2.30
N ASP A 319 -4.01 15.05 -2.18
CA ASP A 319 -4.95 14.01 -1.74
C ASP A 319 -5.58 13.17 -2.87
N ASN A 320 -5.24 13.41 -4.14
CA ASN A 320 -5.77 12.73 -5.33
C ASN A 320 -7.30 12.71 -5.49
N ILE A 321 -8.04 13.57 -4.79
CA ILE A 321 -9.50 13.71 -4.98
C ILE A 321 -9.84 14.71 -6.09
N GLY A 322 -8.84 15.39 -6.64
CA GLY A 322 -9.01 16.45 -7.61
C GLY A 322 -7.69 16.82 -8.26
N VAL A 323 -7.62 18.06 -8.72
CA VAL A 323 -6.44 18.64 -9.34
C VAL A 323 -6.13 20.00 -8.76
N GLU A 324 -4.86 20.37 -8.81
CA GLU A 324 -4.40 21.73 -8.57
C GLU A 324 -4.04 22.36 -9.92
N VAL A 325 -4.61 23.53 -10.16
CA VAL A 325 -4.40 24.32 -11.37
C VAL A 325 -3.50 25.50 -11.01
N PHE A 326 -2.42 25.70 -11.74
CA PHE A 326 -1.47 26.78 -11.49
C PHE A 326 -0.82 27.27 -12.78
N THR A 327 -0.16 28.42 -12.71
CA THR A 327 0.61 29.00 -13.82
C THR A 327 2.11 28.94 -13.49
N PRO A 328 2.99 28.95 -14.50
CA PRO A 328 4.44 28.87 -14.29
C PRO A 328 4.95 30.15 -13.63
N ASN A 329 4.42 31.29 -14.11
CA ASN A 329 4.59 32.59 -13.52
C ASN A 329 3.34 32.93 -12.71
N PHE A 330 3.53 33.24 -11.43
CA PHE A 330 2.44 33.59 -10.51
C PHE A 330 1.57 34.72 -11.07
N ASP A 331 2.16 35.75 -11.67
CA ASP A 331 1.42 36.94 -12.14
C ASP A 331 0.54 36.66 -13.37
N GLU A 332 0.84 35.60 -14.14
CA GLU A 332 0.06 35.22 -15.32
C GLU A 332 -1.32 34.64 -14.99
N ARG A 333 -1.54 34.15 -13.75
CA ARG A 333 -2.84 33.64 -13.30
C ARG A 333 -3.96 34.67 -13.41
N PHE A 334 -3.58 35.94 -13.48
CA PHE A 334 -4.47 37.07 -13.55
C PHE A 334 -4.78 37.54 -14.98
N TYR A 335 -4.05 37.02 -15.98
CA TYR A 335 -4.13 37.55 -17.35
C TYR A 335 -5.55 37.39 -17.96
N MET A 336 -6.25 36.30 -17.63
CA MET A 336 -7.62 36.06 -18.11
C MET A 336 -8.73 36.65 -17.24
N MET A 337 -8.40 37.30 -16.12
CA MET A 337 -9.39 37.91 -15.21
C MET A 337 -10.23 38.99 -15.87
N ARG A 338 -9.67 39.71 -16.84
CA ARG A 338 -10.36 40.80 -17.56
C ARG A 338 -11.60 40.30 -18.30
N TYR A 339 -11.60 39.03 -18.72
CA TYR A 339 -12.69 38.43 -19.48
C TYR A 339 -13.75 37.77 -18.59
N CYS A 340 -13.50 37.63 -17.29
CA CYS A 340 -14.40 37.01 -16.29
C CYS A 340 -15.19 38.03 -15.44
N GLY A 341 -15.07 39.33 -15.71
CA GLY A 341 -15.83 40.37 -15.00
C GLY A 341 -15.56 40.48 -13.49
N GLY A 342 -14.47 39.91 -12.97
CA GLY A 342 -14.17 39.90 -11.53
C GLY A 342 -12.72 39.50 -11.19
N GLY A 343 -12.24 39.97 -10.03
CA GLY A 343 -10.86 39.83 -9.54
C GLY A 343 -10.47 38.46 -8.96
N SER A 344 -10.95 37.35 -9.53
CA SER A 344 -10.55 35.98 -9.13
C SER A 344 -9.76 35.23 -10.22
N SER A 345 -8.88 34.32 -9.81
CA SER A 345 -7.94 33.56 -10.66
C SER A 345 -8.49 32.17 -11.00
N LEU A 346 -8.24 31.65 -12.22
CA LEU A 346 -8.57 30.26 -12.58
C LEU A 346 -7.63 29.23 -11.94
N ALA A 347 -6.48 29.68 -11.42
CA ALA A 347 -5.59 28.85 -10.61
C ALA A 347 -6.19 28.59 -9.22
N GLY A 348 -6.00 27.37 -8.72
CA GLY A 348 -6.52 26.91 -7.44
C GLY A 348 -6.82 25.40 -7.45
N LYS A 349 -7.39 24.92 -6.35
CA LYS A 349 -7.80 23.51 -6.21
C LYS A 349 -9.19 23.30 -6.81
N TYR A 350 -9.29 22.29 -7.67
CA TYR A 350 -10.55 21.81 -8.25
C TYR A 350 -10.78 20.37 -7.81
N ILE A 351 -11.89 20.10 -7.13
CA ILE A 351 -12.26 18.77 -6.69
C ILE A 351 -12.98 18.07 -7.83
N LYS A 352 -12.65 16.79 -8.09
CA LYS A 352 -13.36 16.04 -9.12
C LYS A 352 -14.80 15.85 -8.67
N ASN A 353 -15.73 16.32 -9.46
CA ASN A 353 -17.13 16.36 -9.10
C ASN A 353 -17.87 15.13 -9.63
N THR A 354 -18.12 14.20 -8.70
CA THR A 354 -19.22 13.24 -8.80
C THR A 354 -19.68 12.91 -7.38
N ILE A 355 -20.42 13.82 -6.73
CA ILE A 355 -21.12 13.49 -5.49
C ILE A 355 -22.53 13.09 -5.89
N THR A 356 -22.81 11.80 -5.83
CA THR A 356 -24.15 11.23 -5.99
C THR A 356 -24.43 10.33 -4.78
N ALA A 357 -25.62 9.74 -4.70
CA ALA A 357 -25.89 8.70 -3.70
C ALA A 357 -24.87 7.54 -3.76
N ASN A 358 -24.20 7.32 -4.89
CA ASN A 358 -23.34 6.16 -5.15
C ASN A 358 -21.90 6.52 -5.55
N SER A 359 -21.49 7.79 -5.44
CA SER A 359 -20.14 8.22 -5.82
C SER A 359 -19.68 9.42 -5.01
N ILE A 360 -18.37 9.47 -4.73
CA ILE A 360 -17.69 10.64 -4.15
C ILE A 360 -16.43 10.91 -4.99
N GLY A 361 -16.53 11.89 -5.88
CA GLY A 361 -15.44 12.36 -6.73
C GLY A 361 -14.91 11.31 -7.70
N VAL A 362 -13.71 10.79 -7.44
CA VAL A 362 -13.08 9.71 -8.23
C VAL A 362 -13.60 8.32 -7.88
N PHE A 363 -14.23 8.15 -6.70
CA PHE A 363 -14.68 6.86 -6.22
C PHE A 363 -16.14 6.60 -6.57
N ASN A 364 -16.45 5.39 -7.02
CA ASN A 364 -17.79 4.93 -7.35
C ASN A 364 -18.02 3.49 -6.84
N ASN A 365 -19.19 2.93 -7.12
CA ASN A 365 -19.60 1.59 -6.66
C ASN A 365 -18.80 0.41 -7.27
N GLN A 366 -17.91 0.65 -8.23
CA GLN A 366 -16.97 -0.33 -8.77
C GLN A 366 -15.65 -0.33 -8.01
N ASN A 367 -15.34 0.72 -7.24
CA ASN A 367 -14.12 0.77 -6.45
C ASN A 367 -14.22 -0.13 -5.22
N THR A 368 -13.17 -0.89 -4.96
CA THR A 368 -13.07 -1.67 -3.72
C THR A 368 -12.76 -0.76 -2.53
N ILE A 369 -13.14 -1.17 -1.32
CA ILE A 369 -12.77 -0.45 -0.09
C ILE A 369 -11.24 -0.29 0.00
N ALA A 370 -10.49 -1.32 -0.41
CA ALA A 370 -9.03 -1.26 -0.45
C ALA A 370 -8.52 -0.15 -1.37
N GLU A 371 -9.03 -0.03 -2.60
CA GLU A 371 -8.65 1.04 -3.55
C GLU A 371 -8.91 2.44 -2.99
N VAL A 372 -10.06 2.63 -2.34
CA VAL A 372 -10.41 3.91 -1.69
C VAL A 372 -9.41 4.22 -0.57
N LEU A 373 -9.16 3.24 0.31
CA LEU A 373 -8.21 3.37 1.42
C LEU A 373 -6.77 3.55 0.96
N HIS A 374 -6.37 3.02 -0.19
CA HIS A 374 -5.03 3.25 -0.76
C HIS A 374 -4.88 4.64 -1.37
N THR A 375 -5.97 5.26 -1.83
CA THR A 375 -5.91 6.55 -2.53
C THR A 375 -5.99 7.74 -1.58
N LEU A 376 -6.87 7.68 -0.57
CA LEU A 376 -7.09 8.80 0.36
C LEU A 376 -5.98 8.89 1.42
N PRO A 377 -5.46 10.09 1.74
CA PRO A 377 -4.61 10.27 2.92
C PRO A 377 -5.34 9.80 4.19
N ASN A 378 -4.61 9.17 5.13
CA ASN A 378 -5.20 8.59 6.34
C ASN A 378 -5.98 9.61 7.21
N VAL A 379 -5.63 10.90 7.11
CA VAL A 379 -6.32 12.01 7.79
C VAL A 379 -7.81 12.11 7.43
N GLN A 380 -8.21 11.60 6.26
CA GLN A 380 -9.58 11.69 5.74
C GLN A 380 -10.39 10.42 6.00
N ILE A 381 -9.83 9.43 6.72
CA ILE A 381 -10.44 8.12 6.95
C ILE A 381 -10.69 7.94 8.45
N GLU A 382 -11.96 7.97 8.87
CA GLU A 382 -12.36 7.58 10.23
C GLU A 382 -12.80 6.11 10.24
N LYS A 383 -11.97 5.21 10.80
CA LYS A 383 -12.39 3.83 11.06
C LYS A 383 -13.23 3.80 12.34
N LYS A 384 -14.54 3.59 12.22
CA LYS A 384 -15.35 3.14 13.37
C LYS A 384 -15.09 1.65 13.58
N ALA A 385 -14.72 1.28 14.80
CA ALA A 385 -14.67 -0.13 15.19
C ALA A 385 -16.11 -0.69 15.11
N GLY A 386 -16.29 -1.70 14.28
CA GLY A 386 -17.52 -2.49 14.17
C GLY A 386 -17.50 -3.67 15.12
#